data_AF-A0A9X7NI85-F1
#
_entry.id   AF-A0A9X7NI85-F1
#
_cell.length_a   1.000
_cell.length_b   1.000
_cell.length_c   1.000
_cell.angle_alpha   90.00
_cell.angle_beta   90.00
_cell.angle_gamma   90.00
#
_symmetry.space_group_name_H-M   'P 1'
#
loop_
_entity.id
_entity.type
_entity.pdbx_description
1 polymer ?
#
loop_
_entity_poly.entity_id
_entity_poly.type
_entity_poly.pdbx_seq_one_letter_code
_entity_poly.pdbx_strand_id
1 'polypeptide(L)'
;MSELSELDELLAELSDALLVPSLDNCDRFEHIDQIDSVLSSTSSNLHGLLLTVRKQLIEDSQRDPMWFAIDENRDLRLQLVQSLRAHMTGSGCLYHGTVRGRLAKIFNTGLDPEAKRVWRDTDVDRSTVGEGVFFDTTWRGATSWAYIASSRSRGPKNSWSRKPVILRLLRGDHAVEPDPLATAPGCVFIKGVVSVEGAEVLLEPFSGFPRWVPIEQCLGASQPNNELPRPSVSGNNL
;
A
#
# COMPACT_ATOMS: atom_id res chain seq x y z
N MET A 1 22.43 3.96 -1.15
CA MET A 1 21.00 3.67 -1.37
C MET A 1 20.26 4.96 -1.07
N SER A 2 19.52 5.49 -2.04
CA SER A 2 18.81 6.76 -1.88
C SER A 2 17.54 6.52 -1.10
N GLU A 3 17.45 7.02 0.12
CA GLU A 3 16.16 7.20 0.80
C GLU A 3 15.25 8.07 -0.08
N LEU A 4 13.94 7.84 -0.03
CA LEU A 4 12.99 8.81 -0.58
C LEU A 4 13.11 10.10 0.24
N SER A 5 13.18 11.23 -0.45
CA SER A 5 13.08 12.50 0.27
C SER A 5 11.68 12.64 0.89
N GLU A 6 11.57 13.32 2.03
CA GLU A 6 10.28 13.64 2.65
C GLU A 6 9.30 14.29 1.66
N LEU A 7 9.84 15.07 0.71
CA LEU A 7 9.07 15.66 -0.37
C LEU A 7 8.54 14.60 -1.36
N ASP A 8 9.39 13.69 -1.82
CA ASP A 8 8.95 12.61 -2.73
C ASP A 8 7.91 11.71 -2.08
N GLU A 9 8.01 11.47 -0.77
CA GLU A 9 6.97 10.76 -0.01
C GLU A 9 5.64 11.53 -0.05
N LEU A 10 5.65 12.82 0.30
CA LEU A 10 4.44 13.65 0.23
C LEU A 10 3.83 13.65 -1.18
N LEU A 11 4.64 13.81 -2.23
CA LEU A 11 4.15 13.81 -3.61
C LEU A 11 3.55 12.46 -4.03
N ALA A 12 4.13 11.35 -3.58
CA ALA A 12 3.60 10.01 -3.80
C ALA A 12 2.25 9.81 -3.09
N GLU A 13 2.16 10.24 -1.83
CA GLU A 13 0.94 10.13 -1.02
C GLU A 13 -0.20 11.01 -1.56
N LEU A 14 0.11 12.26 -1.96
CA LEU A 14 -0.85 13.12 -2.64
C LEU A 14 -1.32 12.54 -3.98
N SER A 15 -0.42 11.87 -4.71
CA SER A 15 -0.79 11.17 -5.94
C SER A 15 -1.77 10.02 -5.68
N ASP A 16 -1.58 9.25 -4.59
CA ASP A 16 -2.50 8.18 -4.21
C ASP A 16 -3.87 8.73 -3.78
N ALA A 17 -3.86 9.76 -2.93
CA ALA A 17 -5.08 10.41 -2.42
C ALA A 17 -5.98 11.02 -3.52
N LEU A 18 -5.39 11.40 -4.66
CA LEU A 18 -6.13 11.89 -5.83
C LEU A 18 -6.71 10.76 -6.70
N LEU A 19 -6.12 9.55 -6.67
CA LEU A 19 -6.55 8.43 -7.51
C LEU A 19 -7.59 7.54 -6.81
N VAL A 20 -7.52 7.44 -5.49
CA VAL A 20 -8.33 6.50 -4.71
C VAL A 20 -9.13 7.28 -3.67
N PRO A 21 -10.44 7.00 -3.50
CA PRO A 21 -11.22 7.63 -2.46
C PRO A 21 -10.61 7.35 -1.09
N SER A 22 -10.77 8.31 -0.19
CA SER A 22 -10.38 8.12 1.20
C SER A 22 -11.17 6.97 1.84
N LEU A 23 -10.49 6.21 2.70
CA LEU A 23 -11.10 5.13 3.48
C LEU A 23 -11.88 5.65 4.70
N ASP A 24 -11.45 6.77 5.30
CA ASP A 24 -11.97 7.29 6.59
C ASP A 24 -12.15 8.82 6.65
N ASN A 25 -11.81 9.53 5.55
CA ASN A 25 -11.65 10.98 5.42
C ASN A 25 -10.62 11.64 6.35
N CYS A 26 -10.04 10.93 7.32
CA CYS A 26 -9.02 11.46 8.23
C CYS A 26 -7.71 11.72 7.49
N ASP A 27 -7.33 10.80 6.60
CA ASP A 27 -6.14 10.95 5.76
C ASP A 27 -6.12 12.28 4.99
N ARG A 28 -7.24 12.74 4.42
CA ARG A 28 -7.27 13.96 3.59
C ARG A 28 -6.96 15.21 4.39
N PHE A 29 -7.44 15.29 5.63
CA PHE A 29 -7.09 16.40 6.51
C PHE A 29 -5.60 16.37 6.86
N GLU A 30 -5.05 15.20 7.14
CA GLU A 30 -3.61 15.05 7.37
C GLU A 30 -2.78 15.43 6.14
N HIS A 31 -3.21 15.07 4.93
CA HIS A 31 -2.55 15.51 3.69
C HIS A 31 -2.60 17.03 3.49
N ILE A 32 -3.73 17.67 3.83
CA ILE A 32 -3.86 19.13 3.77
C ILE A 32 -2.89 19.79 4.76
N ASP A 33 -2.79 19.28 5.98
CA ASP A 33 -1.86 19.78 6.99
C ASP A 33 -0.40 19.60 6.55
N GLN A 34 -0.07 18.48 5.91
CA GLN A 34 1.26 18.22 5.36
C GLN A 34 1.58 19.15 4.19
N ILE A 35 0.62 19.47 3.32
CA ILE A 35 0.81 20.50 2.29
C ILE A 35 1.14 21.83 2.96
N ASP A 36 0.33 22.25 3.94
CA ASP A 36 0.48 23.55 4.60
C ASP A 36 1.83 23.69 5.30
N SER A 37 2.41 22.59 5.80
CA SER A 37 3.73 22.58 6.43
C SER A 37 4.88 22.84 5.44
N VAL A 38 4.75 22.41 4.17
CA VAL A 38 5.82 22.52 3.16
C VAL A 38 5.65 23.68 2.18
N LEU A 39 4.48 24.33 2.14
CA LEU A 39 4.21 25.41 1.17
C LEU A 39 5.23 26.55 1.24
N SER A 40 5.74 26.87 2.43
CA SER A 40 6.69 27.98 2.62
C SER A 40 8.10 27.72 2.10
N SER A 41 8.49 26.44 1.92
CA SER A 41 9.85 26.03 1.58
C SER A 41 9.98 25.46 0.15
N THR A 42 8.88 25.36 -0.59
CA THR A 42 8.83 24.77 -1.93
C THR A 42 9.10 25.80 -3.04
N SER A 43 9.55 25.31 -4.20
CA SER A 43 9.72 26.15 -5.39
C SER A 43 8.39 26.75 -5.85
N SER A 44 8.42 27.89 -6.55
CA SER A 44 7.19 28.58 -7.00
C SER A 44 6.26 27.70 -7.84
N ASN A 45 6.83 26.84 -8.70
CA ASN A 45 6.06 25.93 -9.55
C ASN A 45 5.38 24.85 -8.73
N LEU A 46 6.10 24.26 -7.77
CA LEU A 46 5.55 23.23 -6.89
C LEU A 46 4.53 23.82 -5.91
N HIS A 47 4.77 25.03 -5.42
CA HIS A 47 3.86 25.76 -4.54
C HIS A 47 2.47 25.91 -5.20
N GLY A 48 2.42 26.38 -6.45
CA GLY A 48 1.14 26.54 -7.17
C GLY A 48 0.42 25.22 -7.41
N LEU A 49 1.17 24.15 -7.69
CA LEU A 49 0.63 22.79 -7.83
C LEU A 49 0.04 22.29 -6.50
N LEU A 50 0.78 22.41 -5.40
CA LEU A 50 0.33 21.98 -4.07
C LEU A 50 -0.92 22.73 -3.60
N LEU A 51 -1.03 24.03 -3.87
CA LEU A 51 -2.27 24.79 -3.61
C LEU A 51 -3.46 24.26 -4.40
N THR A 52 -3.23 23.86 -5.66
CA THR A 52 -4.28 23.29 -6.52
C THR A 52 -4.71 21.91 -6.02
N VAL A 53 -3.75 21.06 -5.66
CA VAL A 53 -4.02 19.75 -5.05
C VAL A 53 -4.77 19.90 -3.73
N ARG A 54 -4.33 20.81 -2.86
CA ARG A 54 -5.01 21.13 -1.60
C ARG A 54 -6.47 21.51 -1.82
N LYS A 55 -6.74 22.38 -2.79
CA LYS A 55 -8.11 22.76 -3.16
C LYS A 55 -8.91 21.54 -3.61
N GLN A 56 -8.35 20.67 -4.45
CA GLN A 56 -9.03 19.46 -4.90
C GLN A 56 -9.35 18.52 -3.73
N LEU A 57 -8.42 18.32 -2.79
CA LEU A 57 -8.66 17.47 -1.61
C LEU A 57 -9.77 18.02 -0.71
N ILE A 58 -9.89 19.35 -0.57
CA ILE A 58 -10.99 20.01 0.15
C ILE A 58 -12.32 19.79 -0.56
N GLU A 59 -12.36 19.94 -1.89
CA GLU A 59 -13.58 19.69 -2.66
C GLU A 59 -13.99 18.22 -2.59
N ASP A 60 -13.03 17.30 -2.68
CA ASP A 60 -13.28 15.87 -2.64
C ASP A 60 -13.77 15.41 -1.26
N SER A 61 -13.31 16.03 -0.15
CA SER A 61 -13.76 15.69 1.21
C SER A 61 -15.20 16.10 1.51
N GLN A 62 -15.77 17.01 0.70
CA GLN A 62 -17.15 17.45 0.81
C GLN A 62 -18.12 16.58 -0.03
N ARG A 63 -17.59 15.66 -0.84
CA ARG A 63 -18.37 14.80 -1.75
C ARG A 63 -18.52 13.39 -1.19
N ASP A 64 -19.63 12.74 -1.54
CA ASP A 64 -19.83 11.31 -1.24
C ASP A 64 -18.74 10.46 -1.93
N PRO A 65 -18.12 9.47 -1.27
CA PRO A 65 -17.10 8.62 -1.89
C PRO A 65 -17.55 7.95 -3.20
N MET A 66 -18.85 7.66 -3.36
CA MET A 66 -19.42 7.13 -4.61
C MET A 66 -19.22 8.06 -5.80
N TRP A 67 -19.02 9.35 -5.56
CA TRP A 67 -18.74 10.33 -6.61
C TRP A 67 -17.41 10.04 -7.33
N PHE A 68 -16.44 9.38 -6.68
CA PHE A 68 -15.22 8.89 -7.37
C PHE A 68 -15.55 7.91 -8.51
N ALA A 69 -16.67 7.19 -8.44
CA ALA A 69 -17.10 6.26 -9.47
C ALA A 69 -17.87 6.93 -10.62
N ILE A 70 -18.35 8.17 -10.44
CA ILE A 70 -19.17 8.93 -11.42
C ILE A 70 -18.32 9.98 -12.17
N ASP A 71 -17.14 10.30 -11.63
CA ASP A 71 -15.89 10.67 -12.32
C ASP A 71 -15.90 11.91 -13.25
N GLU A 72 -16.63 12.97 -12.89
CA GLU A 72 -16.61 14.22 -13.67
C GLU A 72 -15.26 14.96 -13.63
N ASN A 73 -14.41 14.71 -12.62
CA ASN A 73 -13.07 15.32 -12.51
C ASN A 73 -11.92 14.33 -12.73
N ARG A 74 -12.13 13.20 -13.42
CA ARG A 74 -11.06 12.21 -13.68
C ARG A 74 -9.81 12.84 -14.28
N ASP A 75 -10.01 13.58 -15.36
CA ASP A 75 -8.93 14.07 -16.19
C ASP A 75 -8.09 15.10 -15.44
N LEU A 76 -8.75 15.95 -14.64
CA LEU A 76 -8.06 16.88 -13.75
C LEU A 76 -7.20 16.14 -12.73
N ARG A 77 -7.73 15.11 -12.06
CA ARG A 77 -6.98 14.34 -11.06
C ARG A 77 -5.79 13.61 -11.70
N LEU A 78 -5.97 13.02 -12.88
CA LEU A 78 -4.89 12.39 -13.64
C LEU A 78 -3.79 13.40 -14.04
N GLN A 79 -4.16 14.61 -14.47
CA GLN A 79 -3.21 15.68 -14.78
C GLN A 79 -2.43 16.15 -13.54
N LEU A 80 -3.12 16.30 -12.41
CA LEU A 80 -2.48 16.66 -11.14
C LEU A 80 -1.50 15.57 -10.68
N VAL A 81 -1.88 14.29 -10.76
CA VAL A 81 -1.01 13.15 -10.46
C VAL A 81 0.22 13.13 -11.36
N GLN A 82 0.06 13.33 -12.66
CA GLN A 82 1.19 13.42 -13.60
C GLN A 82 2.12 14.59 -13.23
N SER A 83 1.55 15.74 -12.86
CA SER A 83 2.31 16.93 -12.46
C SER A 83 3.07 16.72 -11.15
N LEU A 84 2.48 16.05 -10.16
CA LEU A 84 3.13 15.68 -8.90
C LEU A 84 4.30 14.73 -9.15
N ARG A 85 4.07 13.66 -9.92
CA ARG A 85 5.10 12.67 -10.26
C ARG A 85 6.26 13.26 -11.07
N ALA A 86 6.02 14.28 -11.88
CA ALA A 86 7.08 14.99 -12.61
C ALA A 86 8.02 15.80 -11.71
N HIS A 87 7.59 16.14 -10.49
CA HIS A 87 8.43 16.81 -9.48
C HIS A 87 9.15 15.84 -8.55
N MET A 88 8.85 14.54 -8.62
CA MET A 88 9.54 13.54 -7.83
C MET A 88 10.95 13.31 -8.37
N THR A 89 11.93 13.20 -7.47
CA THR A 89 13.33 12.95 -7.84
C THR A 89 13.68 11.46 -7.88
N GLY A 90 12.97 10.64 -7.10
CA GLY A 90 13.14 9.20 -7.05
C GLY A 90 12.36 8.41 -8.11
N SER A 91 12.68 7.12 -8.23
CA SER A 91 12.00 6.16 -9.11
C SER A 91 10.54 5.86 -8.72
N GLY A 92 10.08 6.39 -7.58
CA GLY A 92 8.81 6.06 -6.94
C GLY A 92 8.86 4.74 -6.16
N CYS A 93 7.70 4.37 -5.60
CA CYS A 93 7.50 3.16 -4.83
C CYS A 93 6.68 2.11 -5.59
N LEU A 94 6.84 0.86 -5.17
CA LEU A 94 5.97 -0.26 -5.50
C LEU A 94 5.41 -0.85 -4.21
N TYR A 95 4.14 -1.25 -4.25
CA TYR A 95 3.41 -1.70 -3.07
C TYR A 95 2.90 -3.12 -3.24
N HIS A 96 3.13 -3.98 -2.26
CA HIS A 96 2.69 -5.37 -2.27
C HIS A 96 1.84 -5.71 -1.05
N GLY A 97 0.59 -6.09 -1.28
CA GLY A 97 -0.33 -6.53 -0.22
C GLY A 97 -0.09 -7.98 0.20
N THR A 98 0.12 -8.21 1.49
CA THR A 98 0.36 -9.56 2.06
C THR A 98 -0.15 -9.66 3.49
N VAL A 99 0.30 -10.66 4.25
CA VAL A 99 -0.01 -10.83 5.68
C VAL A 99 1.24 -10.83 6.53
N ARG A 100 1.10 -10.37 7.78
CA ARG A 100 2.20 -10.27 8.75
C ARG A 100 2.99 -11.57 8.93
N GLY A 101 2.30 -12.71 8.96
CA GLY A 101 2.93 -14.03 9.13
C GLY A 101 3.87 -14.45 8.01
N ARG A 102 3.89 -13.74 6.87
CA ARG A 102 4.81 -13.98 5.76
C ARG A 102 6.05 -13.10 5.79
N LEU A 103 6.07 -12.02 6.57
CA LEU A 103 7.15 -11.03 6.55
C LEU A 103 8.52 -11.65 6.82
N ALA A 104 8.65 -12.57 7.78
CA ALA A 104 9.92 -13.22 8.09
C ALA A 104 10.45 -14.07 6.92
N LYS A 105 9.56 -14.77 6.20
CA LYS A 105 9.98 -15.51 5.00
C LYS A 105 10.36 -14.55 3.88
N ILE A 106 9.53 -13.55 3.63
CA ILE A 106 9.76 -12.53 2.58
C ILE A 106 11.09 -11.82 2.81
N PHE A 107 11.40 -11.44 4.05
CA PHE A 107 12.67 -10.82 4.40
C PHE A 107 13.88 -11.70 4.07
N ASN A 108 13.80 -13.00 4.37
CA ASN A 108 14.91 -13.92 4.17
C ASN A 108 15.10 -14.36 2.71
N THR A 109 14.01 -14.47 1.94
CA THR A 109 14.04 -15.06 0.59
C THR A 109 13.70 -14.08 -0.53
N GLY A 110 13.32 -12.85 -0.21
CA GLY A 110 12.64 -11.95 -1.13
C GLY A 110 11.19 -12.36 -1.38
N LEU A 111 10.52 -11.57 -2.22
CA LEU A 111 9.23 -11.92 -2.80
C LEU A 111 9.47 -12.91 -3.95
N ASP A 112 9.01 -14.13 -3.76
CA ASP A 112 9.22 -15.24 -4.69
C ASP A 112 7.91 -15.54 -5.45
N PRO A 113 7.91 -15.49 -6.80
CA PRO A 113 6.72 -15.77 -7.61
C PRO A 113 6.24 -17.22 -7.49
N GLU A 114 7.12 -18.17 -7.14
CA GLU A 114 6.78 -19.57 -6.91
C GLU A 114 6.26 -19.83 -5.49
N ALA A 115 6.34 -18.83 -4.60
CA ALA A 115 5.82 -18.96 -3.26
C ALA A 115 4.33 -19.33 -3.30
N LYS A 116 3.96 -20.31 -2.48
CA LYS A 116 2.58 -20.82 -2.40
C LYS A 116 1.56 -19.67 -2.37
N ARG A 117 0.76 -19.59 -3.44
CA ARG A 117 -0.29 -18.58 -3.64
C ARG A 117 -1.25 -18.59 -2.45
N VAL A 118 -1.61 -17.41 -1.97
CA VAL A 118 -2.68 -17.25 -0.96
C VAL A 118 -4.05 -17.16 -1.61
N TRP A 119 -4.14 -16.70 -2.85
CA TRP A 119 -5.39 -16.63 -3.62
C TRP A 119 -5.65 -17.93 -4.39
N ARG A 120 -6.91 -18.18 -4.74
CA ARG A 120 -7.31 -19.30 -5.60
C ARG A 120 -7.18 -18.91 -7.07
N ASP A 121 -7.06 -19.89 -7.95
CA ASP A 121 -7.03 -19.64 -9.40
C ASP A 121 -8.36 -19.02 -9.91
N THR A 122 -9.45 -19.18 -9.16
CA THR A 122 -10.73 -18.49 -9.42
C THR A 122 -10.71 -17.00 -9.06
N ASP A 123 -9.77 -16.57 -8.21
CA ASP A 123 -9.65 -15.16 -7.81
C ASP A 123 -8.86 -14.38 -8.89
N VAL A 124 -7.83 -15.01 -9.49
CA VAL A 124 -7.08 -14.47 -10.65
C VAL A 124 -6.49 -15.63 -11.47
N ASP A 125 -6.90 -15.79 -12.74
CA ASP A 125 -6.32 -16.80 -13.65
C ASP A 125 -4.96 -16.35 -14.17
N ARG A 126 -3.95 -16.38 -13.29
CA ARG A 126 -2.55 -16.09 -13.61
C ARG A 126 -1.80 -17.35 -14.06
N SER A 127 -2.47 -18.26 -14.76
CA SER A 127 -1.78 -19.34 -15.48
C SER A 127 -1.03 -18.83 -16.72
N THR A 128 -1.44 -17.67 -17.24
CA THR A 128 -0.90 -17.01 -18.45
C THR A 128 0.13 -15.92 -18.15
N VAL A 129 0.15 -15.39 -16.93
CA VAL A 129 1.12 -14.38 -16.48
C VAL A 129 2.22 -15.13 -15.76
N GLY A 130 3.43 -15.15 -16.35
CA GLY A 130 4.54 -16.00 -15.95
C GLY A 130 5.05 -15.83 -14.50
N GLU A 131 6.27 -16.30 -14.25
CA GLU A 131 6.96 -16.26 -12.96
C GLU A 131 7.27 -14.81 -12.52
N GLY A 132 6.27 -14.09 -12.00
CA GLY A 132 6.42 -12.70 -11.57
C GLY A 132 5.73 -12.35 -10.26
N VAL A 133 6.27 -11.34 -9.59
CA VAL A 133 5.71 -10.75 -8.37
C VAL A 133 4.92 -9.50 -8.75
N PHE A 134 3.73 -9.39 -8.19
CA PHE A 134 2.78 -8.34 -8.52
C PHE A 134 2.75 -7.23 -7.48
N PHE A 135 2.60 -6.01 -7.95
CA PHE A 135 2.60 -4.79 -7.17
C PHE A 135 1.50 -3.85 -7.64
N ASP A 136 1.10 -2.94 -6.76
CA ASP A 136 0.41 -1.72 -7.12
C ASP A 136 1.37 -0.53 -7.08
N THR A 137 1.10 0.47 -7.90
CA THR A 137 1.78 1.77 -7.86
C THR A 137 1.28 2.66 -6.73
N THR A 138 0.26 2.22 -5.98
CA THR A 138 -0.22 2.90 -4.79
C THR A 138 -0.51 1.94 -3.64
N TRP A 139 -0.35 2.40 -2.40
CA TRP A 139 -0.57 1.52 -1.25
C TRP A 139 -2.07 1.27 -1.04
N ARG A 140 -2.94 2.22 -1.40
CA ARG A 140 -4.39 2.00 -1.38
C ARG A 140 -4.83 0.89 -2.34
N GLY A 141 -4.22 0.80 -3.52
CA GLY A 141 -4.41 -0.35 -4.43
C GLY A 141 -4.00 -1.67 -3.77
N ALA A 142 -2.80 -1.69 -3.16
CA ALA A 142 -2.26 -2.87 -2.49
C ALA A 142 -3.08 -3.33 -1.27
N THR A 143 -3.89 -2.44 -0.68
CA THR A 143 -4.74 -2.73 0.48
C THR A 143 -5.75 -3.84 0.16
N SER A 144 -6.35 -3.82 -1.04
CA SER A 144 -7.29 -4.85 -1.48
C SER A 144 -6.65 -6.23 -1.49
N TRP A 145 -5.41 -6.32 -1.99
CA TRP A 145 -4.64 -7.55 -2.02
C TRP A 145 -4.21 -8.03 -0.64
N ALA A 146 -3.88 -7.11 0.28
CA ALA A 146 -3.57 -7.45 1.66
C ALA A 146 -4.78 -8.08 2.36
N TYR A 147 -6.00 -7.54 2.17
CA TYR A 147 -7.23 -8.13 2.69
C TYR A 147 -7.57 -9.48 2.06
N ILE A 148 -7.38 -9.63 0.75
CA ILE A 148 -7.51 -10.93 0.08
C ILE A 148 -6.55 -11.94 0.72
N ALA A 149 -5.27 -11.60 0.86
CA ALA A 149 -4.26 -12.44 1.49
C ALA A 149 -4.64 -12.82 2.93
N SER A 150 -5.13 -11.86 3.72
CA SER A 150 -5.63 -12.06 5.08
C SER A 150 -6.79 -13.06 5.13
N SER A 151 -7.81 -12.86 4.29
CA SER A 151 -9.03 -13.68 4.25
C SER A 151 -8.75 -15.14 3.88
N ARG A 152 -7.74 -15.38 3.03
CA ARG A 152 -7.37 -16.70 2.51
C ARG A 152 -6.26 -17.40 3.31
N SER A 153 -5.53 -16.69 4.14
CA SER A 153 -4.48 -17.27 4.98
C SER A 153 -5.06 -18.28 5.99
N ARG A 154 -4.35 -19.39 6.20
CA ARG A 154 -4.74 -20.44 7.17
C ARG A 154 -4.61 -19.93 8.60
N GLY A 155 -5.40 -20.51 9.51
CA GLY A 155 -5.40 -20.19 10.95
C GLY A 155 -6.59 -19.34 11.40
N PRO A 156 -6.68 -18.99 12.70
CA PRO A 156 -7.82 -18.26 13.27
C PRO A 156 -7.98 -16.87 12.64
N LYS A 157 -9.21 -16.46 12.29
CA LYS A 157 -9.48 -15.18 11.57
C LYS A 157 -8.88 -13.95 12.26
N ASN A 158 -8.87 -13.92 13.59
CA ASN A 158 -8.36 -12.80 14.37
C ASN A 158 -6.87 -12.96 14.76
N SER A 159 -6.16 -13.92 14.17
CA SER A 159 -4.75 -14.15 14.51
C SER A 159 -3.84 -13.03 14.01
N TRP A 160 -2.85 -12.70 14.83
CA TRP A 160 -1.82 -11.72 14.51
C TRP A 160 -1.10 -11.99 13.19
N SER A 161 -0.83 -13.27 12.89
CA SER A 161 -0.16 -13.70 11.66
C SER A 161 -0.99 -13.49 10.40
N ARG A 162 -2.32 -13.35 10.52
CA ARG A 162 -3.23 -13.07 9.41
C ARG A 162 -3.51 -11.60 9.21
N LYS A 163 -2.99 -10.71 10.07
CA LYS A 163 -3.17 -9.27 9.89
C LYS A 163 -2.64 -8.84 8.53
N PRO A 164 -3.46 -8.16 7.70
CA PRO A 164 -3.02 -7.66 6.41
C PRO A 164 -1.94 -6.60 6.64
N VAL A 165 -0.96 -6.58 5.74
CA VAL A 165 0.15 -5.62 5.75
C VAL A 165 0.48 -5.25 4.31
N ILE A 166 1.03 -4.06 4.13
CA ILE A 166 1.47 -3.58 2.82
C ILE A 166 2.97 -3.39 2.88
N LEU A 167 3.70 -4.02 1.97
CA LEU A 167 5.13 -3.80 1.78
C LEU A 167 5.32 -2.65 0.78
N ARG A 168 6.14 -1.67 1.14
CA ARG A 168 6.64 -0.60 0.27
C ARG A 168 8.08 -0.91 -0.11
N LEU A 169 8.36 -0.88 -1.41
CA LEU A 169 9.69 -1.03 -1.98
C LEU A 169 10.02 0.20 -2.82
N LEU A 170 11.25 0.69 -2.74
CA LEU A 170 11.76 1.60 -3.74
C LEU A 170 11.83 0.87 -5.08
N ARG A 171 11.29 1.48 -6.14
CA ARG A 171 11.32 0.87 -7.47
C ARG A 171 12.76 0.65 -7.97
N GLY A 172 13.66 1.59 -7.71
CA GLY A 172 15.04 1.56 -8.21
C GLY A 172 15.12 1.26 -9.70
N ASP A 173 16.03 0.36 -10.06
CA ASP A 173 16.27 -0.09 -11.44
C ASP A 173 15.46 -1.35 -11.82
N HIS A 174 14.44 -1.72 -11.02
CA HIS A 174 13.62 -2.88 -11.36
C HIS A 174 12.90 -2.67 -12.70
N ALA A 175 13.00 -3.68 -13.57
CA ALA A 175 12.24 -3.74 -14.81
C ALA A 175 10.77 -4.06 -14.49
N VAL A 176 9.93 -3.02 -14.50
CA VAL A 176 8.51 -3.09 -14.19
C VAL A 176 7.71 -3.22 -15.49
N GLU A 177 6.88 -4.25 -15.58
CA GLU A 177 5.97 -4.49 -16.71
C GLU A 177 4.51 -4.27 -16.27
N PRO A 178 3.63 -3.73 -17.13
CA PRO A 178 2.20 -3.67 -16.83
C PRO A 178 1.63 -5.06 -16.58
N ASP A 179 0.77 -5.23 -15.56
CA ASP A 179 0.08 -6.52 -15.37
C ASP A 179 -0.93 -6.72 -16.52
N PRO A 180 -0.72 -7.73 -17.38
CA PRO A 180 -1.55 -7.93 -18.58
C PRO A 180 -3.00 -8.34 -18.25
N LEU A 181 -3.28 -8.76 -17.02
CA LEU A 181 -4.62 -9.15 -16.56
C LEU A 181 -5.26 -8.11 -15.65
N ALA A 182 -4.59 -6.99 -15.39
CA ALA A 182 -5.12 -5.99 -14.49
C ALA A 182 -6.33 -5.27 -15.11
N THR A 183 -7.42 -5.27 -14.34
CA THR A 183 -8.62 -4.48 -14.64
C THR A 183 -8.54 -3.09 -14.03
N ALA A 184 -7.64 -2.87 -13.06
CA ALA A 184 -7.38 -1.60 -12.42
C ALA A 184 -6.08 -0.96 -12.93
N PRO A 185 -6.06 0.37 -13.15
CA PRO A 185 -4.83 1.07 -13.50
C PRO A 185 -3.84 1.03 -12.33
N GLY A 186 -2.54 0.95 -12.65
CA GLY A 186 -1.48 1.00 -11.64
C GLY A 186 -1.06 -0.36 -11.08
N CYS A 187 -1.65 -1.47 -11.53
CA CYS A 187 -1.15 -2.81 -11.25
C CYS A 187 0.00 -3.17 -12.20
N VAL A 188 1.11 -3.64 -11.65
CA VAL A 188 2.34 -3.96 -12.38
C VAL A 188 2.94 -5.26 -11.86
N PHE A 189 3.90 -5.81 -12.60
CA PHE A 189 4.66 -6.98 -12.15
C PHE A 189 6.14 -6.88 -12.51
N ILE A 190 6.95 -7.61 -11.73
CA ILE A 190 8.39 -7.79 -11.96
C ILE A 190 8.63 -9.29 -12.12
N LYS A 191 9.38 -9.70 -13.15
CA LYS A 191 9.74 -11.10 -13.38
C LYS A 191 10.79 -11.59 -12.38
N GLY A 192 10.67 -12.84 -11.95
CA GLY A 192 11.58 -13.49 -11.01
C GLY A 192 11.39 -13.06 -9.56
N VAL A 193 12.36 -13.44 -8.72
CA VAL A 193 12.38 -13.09 -7.30
C VAL A 193 12.75 -11.62 -7.12
N VAL A 194 11.99 -10.90 -6.29
CA VAL A 194 12.23 -9.48 -5.99
C VAL A 194 12.86 -9.35 -4.60
N SER A 195 14.04 -8.71 -4.55
CA SER A 195 14.69 -8.38 -3.28
C SER A 195 13.84 -7.41 -2.47
N VAL A 196 13.85 -7.55 -1.15
CA VAL A 196 13.14 -6.67 -0.21
C VAL A 196 14.09 -5.90 0.70
N GLU A 197 15.33 -5.72 0.25
CA GLU A 197 16.31 -4.88 0.94
C GLU A 197 15.78 -3.45 1.08
N GLY A 198 15.77 -2.92 2.30
CA GLY A 198 15.23 -1.59 2.60
C GLY A 198 13.71 -1.50 2.50
N ALA A 199 12.99 -2.63 2.45
CA ALA A 199 11.53 -2.63 2.44
C ALA A 199 10.95 -2.09 3.74
N GLU A 200 9.85 -1.37 3.62
CA GLU A 200 9.08 -0.90 4.76
C GLU A 200 7.68 -1.49 4.73
N VAL A 201 7.01 -1.46 5.87
CA VAL A 201 5.74 -2.10 6.10
C VAL A 201 4.77 -1.06 6.67
N LEU A 202 3.61 -0.96 6.04
CA LEU A 202 2.43 -0.35 6.64
C LEU A 202 1.62 -1.44 7.33
N LEU A 203 1.37 -1.24 8.62
CA LEU A 203 0.59 -2.14 9.47
C LEU A 203 -0.83 -1.62 9.63
N GLU A 204 -1.81 -2.52 9.79
CA GLU A 204 -3.16 -2.12 10.19
C GLU A 204 -3.21 -1.40 11.55
N PRO A 205 -4.17 -0.48 11.75
CA PRO A 205 -5.20 -0.05 10.80
C PRO A 205 -4.65 0.86 9.68
N PHE A 206 -5.18 0.71 8.46
CA PHE A 206 -4.81 1.54 7.30
C PHE A 206 -5.60 2.86 7.28
N SER A 207 -5.35 3.68 8.30
CA SER A 207 -6.04 4.96 8.53
C SER A 207 -5.05 6.12 8.57
N GLY A 208 -5.47 7.31 8.13
CA GLY A 208 -4.63 8.51 8.14
C GLY A 208 -3.48 8.48 7.12
N PHE A 209 -2.49 9.35 7.32
CA PHE A 209 -1.24 9.38 6.56
C PHE A 209 -0.40 8.15 6.91
N PRO A 210 0.11 7.38 5.92
CA PRO A 210 0.75 6.11 6.20
C PRO A 210 2.05 6.29 6.97
N ARG A 211 2.24 5.44 7.97
CA ARG A 211 3.47 5.36 8.76
C ARG A 211 4.21 4.09 8.39
N TRP A 212 5.31 4.26 7.69
CA TRP A 212 6.13 3.18 7.19
C TRP A 212 7.14 2.75 8.25
N VAL A 213 7.20 1.45 8.51
CA VAL A 213 8.10 0.86 9.50
C VAL A 213 9.05 -0.10 8.79
N PRO A 214 10.37 -0.03 9.00
CA PRO A 214 11.30 -0.98 8.40
C PRO A 214 10.89 -2.43 8.67
N ILE A 215 11.00 -3.29 7.64
CA ILE A 215 10.53 -4.68 7.73
C ILE A 215 11.17 -5.43 8.89
N GLU A 216 12.45 -5.16 9.19
CA GLU A 216 13.22 -5.76 10.28
C GLU A 216 12.59 -5.49 11.65
N GLN A 217 12.09 -4.27 11.87
CA GLN A 217 11.40 -3.90 13.11
C GLN A 217 10.05 -4.61 13.24
N CYS A 218 9.42 -4.94 12.12
CA CYS A 218 8.17 -5.71 12.11
C CYS A 218 8.36 -7.19 12.45
N LEU A 219 9.56 -7.75 12.24
CA LEU A 219 9.87 -9.16 12.54
C LEU A 219 10.03 -9.41 14.05
N GLY A 220 10.57 -8.43 14.78
CA GLY A 220 10.85 -8.53 16.22
C GLY A 220 9.67 -8.22 17.13
N ALA A 221 8.64 -7.54 16.62
CA ALA A 221 7.41 -7.24 17.36
C ALA A 221 6.57 -8.53 17.56
N SER A 222 6.96 -9.26 18.61
CA SER A 222 6.29 -10.44 19.14
C SER A 222 4.85 -10.13 19.54
N GLN A 223 3.99 -11.15 19.49
CA GLN A 223 2.56 -11.11 19.81
C GLN A 223 2.23 -10.18 21.00
N PRO A 224 1.16 -9.36 20.97
CA PRO A 224 0.51 -9.01 22.22
C PRO A 224 0.02 -10.32 22.84
N ASN A 225 0.63 -10.72 23.96
CA ASN A 225 0.23 -11.86 24.78
C ASN A 225 -1.27 -11.73 25.11
N ASN A 226 -2.11 -12.44 24.36
CA ASN A 226 -3.51 -12.68 24.68
C ASN A 226 -3.87 -14.09 24.19
N GLU A 227 -3.05 -15.07 24.54
CA GLU A 227 -3.59 -16.39 24.83
C GLU A 227 -4.32 -16.27 26.17
N LEU A 228 -5.60 -15.90 26.11
CA LEU A 228 -6.52 -16.19 27.21
C LEU A 228 -6.36 -17.68 27.53
N PRO A 229 -6.19 -18.06 28.81
CA PRO A 229 -6.05 -19.46 29.18
C PRO A 229 -7.27 -20.22 28.65
N ARG A 230 -7.03 -21.28 27.88
CA ARG A 230 -8.09 -22.20 27.47
C ARG A 230 -8.78 -22.66 28.76
N PRO A 231 -10.12 -22.59 28.88
CA PRO A 231 -10.79 -23.20 30.00
C PRO A 231 -10.42 -24.68 29.99
N SER A 232 -9.77 -25.13 31.07
CA SER A 232 -9.60 -26.55 31.36
C SER A 232 -10.99 -27.16 31.37
N VAL A 233 -11.31 -27.95 30.36
CA VAL A 233 -12.46 -28.85 30.40
C VAL A 233 -12.13 -29.88 31.46
N SER A 234 -12.56 -29.62 32.69
CA SER A 234 -12.66 -30.63 33.73
C SER A 234 -13.66 -31.65 33.20
N GLY A 235 -13.14 -32.74 32.63
CA GLY A 235 -13.94 -33.88 32.24
C GLY A 235 -14.69 -34.40 33.46
N ASN A 236 -15.99 -34.58 33.27
CA ASN A 236 -16.82 -35.45 34.09
C ASN A 236 -16.10 -36.78 34.29
N ASN A 237 -15.94 -37.19 35.54
CA ASN A 237 -15.85 -38.60 35.90
C ASN A 237 -16.86 -38.85 37.01
N LEU A 238 -17.89 -39.64 36.62
CA LEU A 238 -18.71 -40.56 37.40
C LEU A 238 -19.36 -40.06 38.70
#